data_AF-A0A6V8NTD5-F1
#
_entry.id   AF-A0A6V8NTD5-F1
#
_cell.length_a   1.000
_cell.length_b   1.000
_cell.length_c   1.000
_cell.angle_alpha   90.00
_cell.angle_beta   90.00
_cell.angle_gamma   90.00
#
_symmetry.space_group_name_H-M   'P 1'
#
loop_
_entity.id
_entity.type
_entity.pdbx_description
1 polymer ?
#
loop_
_entity_poly.entity_id
_entity_poly.type
_entity_poly.pdbx_seq_one_letter_code
_entity_poly.pdbx_strand_id
1 'polypeptide(L)'
;RGDDVEIELPITFAEAALGAKVTVPTIDGLGNVNIKAGAQSGDVLRLRGKGYPRLGSTGRGNMLIRLKVVVPDKLSRAERDLIEKLANLHGKNPREEMLRKARI
;
A
#
# COMPACT_ATOMS: atom_id res chain seq x y z
N ARG A 1 -6.80 -9.38 -18.71
CA ARG A 1 -6.79 -9.71 -17.26
C ARG A 1 -6.24 -11.11 -16.96
N GLY A 2 -5.89 -11.94 -17.94
CA GLY A 2 -5.37 -13.30 -17.69
C GLY A 2 -3.89 -13.36 -17.28
N ASP A 3 -3.05 -12.47 -17.81
CA ASP A 3 -1.58 -12.55 -17.64
C ASP A 3 -1.02 -11.55 -16.62
N ASP A 4 -1.88 -10.67 -16.08
CA ASP A 4 -1.47 -9.75 -15.01
C ASP A 4 -1.48 -10.48 -13.66
N VAL A 5 -0.55 -10.15 -12.78
CA VAL A 5 -0.48 -10.68 -11.41
C VAL A 5 -0.85 -9.59 -10.44
N GLU A 6 -1.70 -9.89 -9.47
CA GLU A 6 -2.02 -8.98 -8.37
C GLU A 6 -1.50 -9.53 -7.05
N ILE A 7 -0.83 -8.68 -6.25
CA ILE A 7 -0.42 -9.01 -4.89
C ILE A 7 -0.84 -7.89 -3.94
N GLU A 8 -1.00 -8.25 -2.67
CA GLU A 8 -1.04 -7.27 -1.58
C GLU A 8 0.38 -7.07 -1.03
N LEU A 9 0.80 -5.82 -0.87
CA LEU A 9 2.04 -5.44 -0.20
C LEU A 9 1.71 -4.84 1.17
N PRO A 10 1.94 -5.58 2.27
CA PRO A 10 1.80 -5.02 3.60
C PRO A 10 2.89 -3.96 3.83
N ILE A 11 2.47 -2.79 4.31
CA ILE A 11 3.36 -1.67 4.62
C ILE A 11 3.01 -1.10 5.98
N THR A 12 3.99 -0.52 6.66
CA THR A 12 3.78 0.23 7.90
C THR A 12 3.16 1.59 7.61
N PHE A 13 2.52 2.18 8.63
CA PHE A 13 2.06 3.56 8.55
C PHE A 13 3.22 4.55 8.27
N ALA A 14 4.40 4.31 8.84
CA ALA A 14 5.57 5.15 8.63
C ALA A 14 6.03 5.14 7.16
N GLU A 15 6.10 3.96 6.53
CA GLU A 15 6.45 3.83 5.11
C GLU A 15 5.43 4.51 4.20
N ALA A 16 4.13 4.40 4.52
CA ALA A 16 3.07 5.08 3.77
C ALA A 16 3.15 6.62 3.92
N ALA A 17 3.35 7.11 5.14
CA ALA A 17 3.39 8.53 5.44
C ALA A 17 4.65 9.22 4.91
N LEU A 18 5.82 8.60 5.11
CA LEU A 18 7.13 9.20 4.82
C LEU A 18 7.70 8.79 3.45
N GLY A 19 7.13 7.76 2.83
CA GLY A 19 7.70 7.12 1.66
C GLY A 19 8.80 6.13 2.05
N ALA A 20 9.01 5.14 1.20
CA ALA A 20 9.97 4.08 1.45
C ALA A 20 10.40 3.39 0.16
N LYS A 21 11.57 2.75 0.20
CA LYS A 21 11.99 1.80 -0.84
C LYS A 21 11.96 0.41 -0.22
N VAL A 22 11.11 -0.46 -0.77
CA VAL A 22 10.86 -1.79 -0.23
C VAL A 22 11.13 -2.85 -1.29
N THR A 23 11.60 -4.01 -0.82
CA THR A 23 11.82 -5.18 -1.67
C THR A 23 10.56 -6.03 -1.71
N VAL A 24 10.14 -6.43 -2.91
CA VAL A 24 8.94 -7.24 -3.13
C VAL A 24 9.28 -8.50 -3.94
N PRO A 25 8.61 -9.64 -3.67
CA PRO A 25 8.74 -10.81 -4.53
C PRO A 25 8.03 -10.55 -5.86
N THR A 26 8.69 -10.89 -6.95
CA THR A 26 8.14 -10.91 -8.31
C THR A 26 8.29 -12.31 -8.90
N ILE A 27 7.65 -12.56 -10.04
CA ILE A 27 7.76 -13.86 -10.73
C ILE A 27 9.22 -14.18 -11.12
N ASP A 28 10.05 -13.17 -11.35
CA ASP A 28 11.45 -13.32 -11.78
C ASP A 28 12.45 -13.25 -10.60
N GLY A 29 11.96 -13.26 -9.35
CA GLY A 29 12.78 -13.05 -8.14
C GLY A 29 12.47 -11.72 -7.45
N LEU A 30 13.42 -11.17 -6.70
CA LEU A 30 13.20 -9.95 -5.91
C LEU A 30 13.26 -8.67 -6.77
N GLY A 31 12.36 -7.73 -6.49
CA GLY A 31 12.33 -6.40 -7.12
C GLY A 31 12.24 -5.29 -6.08
N ASN A 32 12.73 -4.10 -6.41
CA ASN A 32 12.60 -2.92 -5.55
C ASN A 32 11.46 -2.03 -6.02
N VAL A 33 10.65 -1.53 -5.10
CA VAL A 33 9.53 -0.61 -5.36
C VAL A 33 9.66 0.61 -4.46
N ASN A 34 9.40 1.79 -5.04
CA ASN A 34 9.37 3.04 -4.32
C ASN A 34 7.91 3.39 -3.98
N ILE A 35 7.63 3.50 -2.68
CA ILE A 35 6.38 4.03 -2.12
C ILE A 35 6.57 5.54 -1.98
N LYS A 36 5.65 6.32 -2.55
CA LYS A 36 5.65 7.77 -2.42
C LYS A 36 5.18 8.17 -1.02
N ALA A 37 5.71 9.27 -0.50
CA ALA A 37 5.19 9.86 0.73
C ALA A 37 3.70 10.23 0.57
N GLY A 38 2.90 9.97 1.61
CA GLY A 38 1.46 10.16 1.58
C GLY A 38 0.67 9.09 0.81
N ALA A 39 1.28 7.92 0.55
CA ALA A 39 0.58 6.80 -0.07
C ALA A 39 -0.60 6.34 0.79
N GLN A 40 -1.70 5.96 0.15
CA GLN A 40 -2.91 5.50 0.81
C GLN A 40 -3.02 3.97 0.76
N SER A 41 -3.69 3.41 1.77
CA SER A 41 -4.10 2.00 1.70
C SER A 41 -5.04 1.80 0.52
N GLY A 42 -4.81 0.76 -0.26
CA GLY A 42 -5.55 0.48 -1.50
C GLY A 42 -4.94 1.06 -2.78
N ASP A 43 -3.96 1.97 -2.68
CA ASP A 43 -3.21 2.45 -3.85
C ASP A 43 -2.57 1.27 -4.60
N VAL A 44 -2.57 1.34 -5.93
CA VAL A 44 -2.04 0.28 -6.80
C VAL A 44 -0.80 0.77 -7.53
N LEU A 45 0.33 0.13 -7.23
CA LEU A 45 1.58 0.32 -7.97
C LEU A 45 1.65 -0.68 -9.12
N ARG A 46 1.98 -0.21 -10.33
CA ARG A 46 2.07 -1.07 -11.51
C ARG A 46 3.52 -1.25 -11.94
N LEU A 47 4.01 -2.49 -11.87
CA LEU A 47 5.27 -2.91 -12.47
C LEU A 47 5.02 -3.51 -13.86
N ARG A 48 5.45 -2.79 -14.90
CA ARG A 48 5.23 -3.20 -16.28
C ARG A 48 6.09 -4.41 -16.64
N GLY A 49 5.52 -5.39 -17.34
CA GLY A 49 6.24 -6.57 -17.83
C GLY A 49 6.63 -7.60 -16.76
N LYS A 50 6.14 -7.43 -15.53
CA LYS A 50 6.41 -8.33 -14.39
C LYS A 50 5.27 -9.32 -14.11
N GLY A 51 4.29 -9.42 -15.01
CA GLY A 51 3.26 -10.46 -15.00
C GLY A 51 3.70 -11.76 -15.69
N TYR A 52 2.76 -12.66 -15.90
CA TYR A 52 3.00 -13.92 -16.60
C TYR A 52 3.29 -13.71 -18.09
N PRO A 53 4.06 -14.61 -18.73
CA PRO A 53 4.18 -14.66 -20.18
C PRO A 53 2.82 -14.83 -20.85
N ARG A 54 2.58 -14.08 -21.93
CA ARG A 54 1.34 -14.18 -22.70
C ARG A 54 1.39 -15.40 -23.62
N LEU A 55 0.36 -16.24 -23.58
CA LEU A 55 0.25 -17.35 -24.53
C LEU A 55 0.13 -16.81 -25.96
N GLY A 56 0.97 -17.33 -26.87
CA GLY A 56 0.93 -16.98 -28.30
C GLY A 56 1.50 -15.61 -28.68
N SER A 57 2.18 -14.88 -27.77
CA SER A 57 2.86 -13.63 -28.11
C SER A 57 4.18 -13.44 -27.34
N THR A 58 5.06 -12.57 -27.84
CA THR A 58 6.40 -12.29 -27.25
C THR A 58 6.36 -11.30 -26.07
N GLY A 59 5.24 -11.23 -25.35
CA GLY A 59 5.00 -10.24 -24.29
C GLY A 59 4.71 -10.83 -22.92
N ARG A 60 4.73 -9.98 -21.90
CA ARG A 60 4.32 -10.31 -20.52
C ARG A 60 3.20 -9.39 -20.05
N GLY A 61 2.39 -9.88 -19.13
CA GLY A 61 1.47 -9.04 -18.35
C GLY A 61 2.21 -8.11 -17.38
N ASN A 62 1.45 -7.43 -16.54
CA ASN A 62 1.95 -6.52 -15.52
C ASN A 62 1.77 -7.13 -14.13
N MET A 63 2.54 -6.63 -13.17
CA MET A 63 2.29 -6.90 -11.77
C MET A 63 1.65 -5.66 -11.13
N LEU A 64 0.50 -5.86 -10.50
CA LEU A 64 -0.27 -4.87 -9.77
C LEU A 64 -0.06 -5.13 -8.28
N ILE A 65 0.47 -4.14 -7.58
CA ILE A 65 0.80 -4.23 -6.17
C ILE A 65 -0.15 -3.31 -5.42
N ARG A 66 -1.09 -3.89 -4.69
CA ARG A 66 -2.03 -3.16 -3.85
C ARG A 66 -1.41 -2.93 -2.48
N LEU A 67 -1.26 -1.67 -2.08
CA LEU A 67 -0.73 -1.31 -0.77
C LEU A 67 -1.76 -1.62 0.31
N LYS A 68 -1.30 -2.18 1.42
CA LYS A 68 -2.12 -2.46 2.60
C LYS A 68 -1.39 -2.00 3.85
N VAL A 69 -1.89 -0.93 4.47
CA VAL A 69 -1.32 -0.47 5.74
C VAL A 69 -1.67 -1.47 6.84
N VAL A 70 -0.65 -1.99 7.53
CA VAL A 70 -0.79 -2.91 8.66
C VAL A 70 -0.58 -2.15 9.96
N VAL A 71 -1.45 -2.40 10.94
CA VAL A 71 -1.40 -1.81 12.28
C VAL A 71 -0.79 -2.85 13.24
N PRO A 72 0.15 -2.48 14.14
CA PRO A 72 0.70 -3.39 15.13
C PRO A 72 -0.36 -3.90 16.12
N ASP A 73 -0.31 -5.20 16.44
CA ASP A 73 -1.24 -5.82 17.40
C ASP A 73 -0.97 -5.41 18.86
N LYS A 74 0.25 -4.99 19.16
CA LYS A 74 0.70 -4.55 20.49
C LYS A 74 1.55 -3.30 20.36
N LEU A 75 1.37 -2.39 21.30
CA LEU A 75 2.15 -1.16 21.42
C LEU A 75 2.83 -1.14 22.78
N SER A 76 4.11 -0.81 22.79
CA SER A 76 4.82 -0.38 24.00
C SER A 76 4.23 0.94 24.51
N ARG A 77 4.55 1.29 25.76
CA ARG A 77 4.13 2.56 26.35
C ARG A 77 4.60 3.77 25.53
N ALA A 78 5.86 3.74 25.09
CA ALA A 78 6.44 4.81 24.29
C ALA A 78 5.75 4.97 22.92
N GLU A 79 5.44 3.86 22.23
CA GLU A 79 4.73 3.91 20.94
C GLU A 79 3.32 4.45 21.10
N ARG A 80 2.59 4.05 22.16
CA ARG A 80 1.26 4.59 22.46
C ARG A 80 1.31 6.10 22.67
N ASP A 81 2.22 6.58 23.51
CA ASP A 81 2.37 8.02 23.79
C ASP A 81 2.65 8.84 22.51
N LEU A 82 3.42 8.28 21.57
CA LEU A 82 3.71 8.93 20.27
C LEU A 82 2.48 8.94 19.36
N ILE A 83 1.74 7.83 19.29
CA ILE A 83 0.54 7.73 18.45
C ILE A 83 -0.57 8.66 18.97
N GLU A 84 -0.76 8.76 20.29
CA GLU A 84 -1.72 9.69 20.90
C GLU A 84 -1.38 11.15 20.57
N LYS A 85 -0.09 11.53 20.66
CA LYS A 85 0.37 12.86 20.23
C LYS A 85 0.08 13.11 18.76
N LEU A 86 0.37 12.13 17.90
CA LEU A 86 0.10 12.24 16.46
C LEU A 86 -1.41 12.39 16.18
N ALA A 87 -2.26 11.63 16.88
CA ALA A 87 -3.71 11.70 16.74
C ALA A 87 -4.25 13.09 17.11
N ASN A 88 -3.72 13.72 18.16
CA ASN A 88 -4.10 15.06 18.58
C ASN A 88 -3.65 16.15 17.59
N LEU A 89 -2.52 15.95 16.90
CA LEU A 89 -2.05 16.86 15.86
C LEU A 89 -2.90 16.75 14.57
N HIS A 90 -3.36 15.54 14.24
CA HIS A 90 -4.13 15.24 13.04
C HIS A 90 -5.63 15.12 13.37
N GLY A 91 -6.29 16.24 13.70
CA GLY A 91 -7.70 16.30 14.10
C GLY A 91 -8.75 16.06 12.98
N LYS A 92 -8.39 15.44 11.85
CA LYS A 92 -9.37 15.14 10.78
C LYS A 92 -10.04 13.80 10.99
N ASN A 93 -11.37 13.79 11.03
CA ASN A 93 -12.17 12.56 11.02
C ASN A 93 -12.27 12.03 9.57
N PRO A 94 -11.61 10.91 9.22
CA PRO A 94 -11.65 10.39 7.84
C PRO A 94 -13.03 9.94 7.38
N ARG A 95 -14.00 9.79 8.30
CA ARG A 95 -15.39 9.42 8.00
C ARG A 95 -16.30 10.61 7.73
N GLU A 96 -15.80 11.84 7.81
CA GLU A 96 -16.63 13.05 7.69
C GLU A 96 -17.43 13.08 6.38
N GLU A 97 -16.79 12.77 5.25
CA GLU A 97 -17.48 12.72 3.95
C GLU A 97 -18.54 11.61 3.89
N MET A 98 -18.24 10.43 4.46
CA MET A 98 -19.17 9.31 4.54
C MET A 98 -20.41 9.69 5.37
N LEU A 99 -20.21 10.30 6.54
CA LEU A 99 -21.29 10.75 7.41
C LEU A 99 -22.14 11.84 6.76
N ARG A 100 -21.54 12.71 5.95
CA ARG A 100 -22.27 13.73 5.17
C ARG A 100 -23.19 13.09 4.14
N LYS A 101 -22.73 12.03 3.45
CA LYS A 101 -23.53 11.34 2.42
C LYS A 101 -24.71 10.55 2.99
N ALA A 102 -24.60 10.03 4.22
CA ALA A 102 -25.65 9.24 4.86
C ALA A 102 -26.84 10.06 5.42
N ARG A 103 -26.74 11.40 5.43
CA ARG A 103 -27.77 12.33 5.93
C ARG A 103 -28.69 12.87 4.83
N ILE A 104 -28.53 12.41 3.59
CA ILE A 104 -29.34 12.74 2.41
C ILE A 104 -30.17 11.51 2.07
#